data_AF-A0A1N7QI42-F1
#
_entry.id   AF-A0A1N7QI42-F1
#
_cell.length_a   1.000
_cell.length_b   1.000
_cell.length_c   1.000
_cell.angle_alpha   90.00
_cell.angle_beta   90.00
_cell.angle_gamma   90.00
#
_symmetry.space_group_name_H-M   'P 1'
#
loop_
_entity.id
_entity.type
_entity.pdbx_description
1 polymer ?
#
loop_
_entity_poly.entity_id
_entity_poly.type
_entity_poly.pdbx_seq_one_letter_code
_entity_poly.pdbx_strand_id
1 'polypeptide(L)'
;MDRTGIFAGDDPFHIARTWLAEAERTEPNDPNAIALATVDAQGLPNVRMVLLKEIAEDAFVFYTNYESAKGTEIAATRKAAFVMHWKSLRRQIRVRGTVDRDDGPGADAYYASRNIQSRLGAWASRQSRPLSSRSALVAEVAKITAMKGPNPPRPPFWGGFRINPVEIEFWADGAFRLHDRFRWCRHGGAGGWDVQRLNP
;
A
#
# COMPACT_ATOMS: atom_id res chain seq x y z
N MET A 1 9.32 -7.42 -29.19
CA MET A 1 9.51 -7.36 -27.72
C MET A 1 8.84 -8.59 -27.13
N ASP A 2 9.52 -9.36 -26.28
CA ASP A 2 8.98 -10.56 -25.61
C ASP A 2 7.89 -10.26 -24.55
N ARG A 3 7.48 -9.00 -24.43
CA ARG A 3 6.52 -8.52 -23.46
C ARG A 3 5.08 -8.67 -23.99
N THR A 4 4.60 -9.91 -24.03
CA THR A 4 3.27 -10.28 -24.55
C THR A 4 2.35 -10.79 -23.42
N GLY A 5 1.09 -11.07 -23.75
CA GLY A 5 0.12 -11.66 -22.80
C GLY A 5 -0.07 -10.79 -21.57
N ILE A 6 0.12 -11.37 -20.39
CA ILE A 6 -0.11 -10.71 -19.09
C ILE A 6 0.84 -9.52 -18.83
N PHE A 7 1.89 -9.34 -19.63
CA PHE A 7 2.82 -8.21 -19.52
C PHE A 7 2.60 -7.12 -20.57
N ALA A 8 1.65 -7.28 -21.50
CA ALA A 8 1.44 -6.37 -22.62
C ALA A 8 0.92 -4.99 -22.19
N GLY A 9 1.23 -3.94 -22.96
CA GLY A 9 0.74 -2.55 -22.77
C GLY A 9 1.74 -1.61 -22.09
N ASP A 10 1.67 -0.31 -22.37
CA ASP A 10 2.74 0.63 -21.95
C ASP A 10 2.46 1.35 -20.62
N ASP A 11 1.26 1.16 -20.06
CA ASP A 11 0.88 1.68 -18.74
C ASP A 11 1.04 0.58 -17.67
N PRO A 12 2.08 0.62 -16.82
CA PRO A 12 2.25 -0.35 -15.75
C PRO A 12 1.14 -0.25 -14.68
N PHE A 13 0.47 0.89 -14.50
CA PHE A 13 -0.65 0.97 -13.56
C PHE A 13 -1.86 0.21 -14.08
N HIS A 14 -2.11 0.25 -15.39
CA HIS A 14 -3.14 -0.58 -16.02
C HIS A 14 -2.82 -2.07 -15.86
N ILE A 15 -1.58 -2.50 -16.10
CA ILE A 15 -1.17 -3.90 -15.89
C ILE A 15 -1.38 -4.31 -14.43
N ALA A 16 -0.98 -3.47 -13.47
CA ALA A 16 -1.18 -3.74 -12.05
C ALA A 16 -2.66 -3.88 -11.65
N ARG A 17 -3.53 -3.00 -12.19
CA ARG A 17 -4.99 -3.09 -11.99
C ARG A 17 -5.55 -4.39 -12.56
N THR A 18 -5.14 -4.77 -13.77
CA THR A 18 -5.59 -6.01 -14.41
C THR A 18 -5.17 -7.24 -13.60
N TRP A 19 -3.92 -7.29 -13.14
CA TRP A 19 -3.45 -8.42 -12.31
C TRP A 19 -4.17 -8.48 -10.96
N LEU A 20 -4.44 -7.33 -10.33
CA LEU A 20 -5.20 -7.29 -9.08
C LEU A 20 -6.64 -7.77 -9.29
N ALA A 21 -7.31 -7.37 -10.38
CA ALA A 21 -8.66 -7.83 -10.70
C ALA A 21 -8.72 -9.35 -10.97
N GLU A 22 -7.67 -9.93 -11.55
CA GLU A 22 -7.54 -11.39 -11.66
C GLU A 22 -7.38 -12.04 -10.27
N ALA A 23 -6.52 -11.48 -9.42
CA ALA A 23 -6.26 -12.01 -8.08
C ALA A 23 -7.49 -11.94 -7.17
N GLU A 24 -8.34 -10.92 -7.32
CA GLU A 24 -9.61 -10.80 -6.60
C GLU A 24 -10.56 -11.98 -6.80
N ARG A 25 -10.38 -12.72 -7.90
CA ARG A 25 -11.20 -13.90 -8.22
C ARG A 25 -10.66 -15.20 -7.60
N THR A 26 -9.38 -15.25 -7.22
CA THR A 26 -8.68 -16.51 -6.90
C THR A 26 -7.97 -16.51 -5.56
N GLU A 27 -7.58 -15.36 -5.02
CA GLU A 27 -6.92 -15.28 -3.71
C GLU A 27 -7.92 -15.51 -2.57
N PRO A 28 -7.55 -16.29 -1.54
CA PRO A 28 -8.48 -16.66 -0.48
C PRO A 28 -8.89 -15.49 0.41
N ASN A 29 -8.03 -14.47 0.56
CA ASN A 29 -8.34 -13.26 1.31
C ASN A 29 -7.38 -12.12 0.90
N ASP A 30 -7.85 -10.89 1.05
CA ASP A 30 -7.07 -9.65 0.91
C ASP A 30 -6.12 -9.65 -0.32
N PRO A 31 -6.63 -9.79 -1.56
CA PRO A 31 -5.80 -9.74 -2.78
C PRO A 31 -5.02 -8.42 -2.90
N ASN A 32 -5.46 -7.35 -2.24
CA ASN A 32 -4.78 -6.07 -2.19
C ASN A 32 -3.79 -5.93 -1.03
N ALA A 33 -3.47 -7.01 -0.29
CA ALA A 33 -2.48 -6.97 0.76
C ALA A 33 -1.07 -6.77 0.19
N ILE A 34 -0.33 -5.82 0.79
CA ILE A 34 1.05 -5.52 0.44
C ILE A 34 1.94 -5.59 1.68
N ALA A 35 3.12 -6.17 1.53
CA ALA A 35 4.18 -6.01 2.52
C ALA A 35 4.90 -4.69 2.24
N LEU A 36 4.54 -3.66 2.99
CA LEU A 36 5.09 -2.31 2.87
C LEU A 36 6.38 -2.20 3.66
N ALA A 37 7.47 -1.85 2.99
CA ALA A 37 8.75 -1.47 3.57
C ALA A 37 8.88 0.06 3.64
N THR A 38 9.33 0.56 4.78
CA THR A 38 9.76 1.95 4.99
C THR A 38 11.10 1.95 5.71
N VAL A 39 11.76 3.09 5.77
CA VAL A 39 13.10 3.22 6.38
C VAL A 39 13.08 4.38 7.37
N ASP A 40 13.77 4.21 8.49
CA ASP A 40 14.01 5.30 9.42
C ASP A 40 15.04 6.31 8.89
N ALA A 41 15.27 7.37 9.66
CA ALA A 41 16.20 8.43 9.26
C ALA A 41 17.66 7.96 9.13
N GLN A 42 18.02 6.82 9.73
CA GLN A 42 19.33 6.19 9.67
C GLN A 42 19.44 5.17 8.53
N GLY A 43 18.32 4.84 7.88
CA GLY A 43 18.25 3.87 6.79
C GLY A 43 17.97 2.44 7.23
N LEU A 44 17.62 2.20 8.50
CA LEU A 44 17.22 0.88 8.97
C LEU A 44 15.79 0.56 8.47
N PRO A 45 15.58 -0.55 7.75
CA PRO A 45 14.27 -0.87 7.20
C PRO A 45 13.32 -1.48 8.23
N ASN A 46 12.04 -1.13 8.10
CA ASN A 46 10.92 -1.80 8.75
C ASN A 46 9.91 -2.30 7.71
N VAL A 47 9.29 -3.45 7.98
CA VAL A 47 8.29 -4.06 7.09
C VAL A 47 7.03 -4.47 7.86
N ARG A 48 5.86 -4.32 7.24
CA ARG A 48 4.58 -4.78 7.77
C ARG A 48 3.55 -4.95 6.65
N MET A 49 2.51 -5.72 6.92
CA MET A 49 1.36 -5.79 6.02
C MET A 49 0.49 -4.54 6.15
N VAL A 50 0.04 -4.02 5.01
CA VAL A 50 -1.07 -3.06 4.89
C VAL A 50 -1.93 -3.46 3.70
N LEU A 51 -3.11 -2.87 3.58
CA LEU A 51 -3.96 -3.07 2.42
C LEU A 51 -3.79 -1.87 1.48
N LEU A 52 -3.42 -2.14 0.23
CA LEU A 52 -3.48 -1.15 -0.84
C LEU A 52 -4.96 -0.84 -1.13
N LYS A 53 -5.31 0.44 -1.20
CA LYS A 53 -6.70 0.87 -1.39
C LYS A 53 -7.00 1.45 -2.75
N GLU A 54 -5.97 1.88 -3.47
CA GLU A 54 -6.13 2.42 -4.81
C GLU A 54 -4.84 2.21 -5.61
N ILE A 55 -5.02 1.84 -6.88
CA ILE A 55 -4.01 1.99 -7.93
C ILE A 55 -4.50 3.15 -8.80
N ALA A 56 -4.06 4.36 -8.48
CA ALA A 56 -4.40 5.57 -9.21
C ALA A 56 -3.75 5.57 -10.61
N GLU A 57 -3.99 6.62 -11.39
CA GLU A 57 -3.38 6.76 -12.73
C GLU A 57 -1.85 6.76 -12.67
N ASP A 58 -1.27 7.29 -11.60
CA ASP A 58 0.17 7.50 -11.46
C ASP A 58 0.75 7.14 -10.07
N ALA A 59 -0.05 6.56 -9.17
CA ALA A 59 0.37 6.29 -7.80
C ALA A 59 -0.32 5.06 -7.17
N PHE A 60 0.24 4.60 -6.06
CA PHE A 60 -0.32 3.54 -5.22
C PHE A 60 -0.70 4.11 -3.85
N VAL A 61 -1.96 3.95 -3.44
CA VAL A 61 -2.49 4.63 -2.23
C VAL A 61 -2.84 3.64 -1.13
N PHE A 62 -2.39 3.93 0.09
CA PHE A 62 -2.79 3.21 1.29
C PHE A 62 -3.05 4.19 2.44
N TYR A 63 -3.80 3.76 3.46
CA TYR A 63 -4.19 4.63 4.56
C TYR A 63 -3.66 4.12 5.90
N THR A 64 -3.30 5.04 6.79
CA THR A 64 -2.69 4.69 8.07
C THR A 64 -2.81 5.81 9.11
N ASN A 65 -2.30 5.55 10.32
CA ASN A 65 -2.07 6.58 11.32
C ASN A 65 -0.69 7.22 11.09
N TYR A 66 -0.65 8.54 10.90
CA TYR A 66 0.56 9.31 10.64
C TYR A 66 1.56 9.30 11.81
N GLU A 67 1.11 9.04 13.02
CA GLU A 67 1.94 8.92 14.22
C GLU A 67 2.49 7.50 14.46
N SER A 68 2.12 6.54 13.62
CA SER A 68 2.66 5.17 13.68
C SER A 68 4.12 5.13 13.21
N ALA A 69 4.83 4.04 13.52
CA ALA A 69 6.24 3.87 13.12
C ALA A 69 6.46 4.09 11.61
N LYS A 70 5.60 3.50 10.76
CA LYS A 70 5.68 3.71 9.30
C LYS A 70 5.37 5.17 8.90
N GLY A 71 4.46 5.83 9.62
CA GLY A 71 4.07 7.21 9.36
C GLY A 71 5.21 8.18 9.68
N THR A 72 5.87 7.98 10.82
CA THR A 72 7.05 8.78 11.22
C THR A 72 8.24 8.53 10.29
N GLU A 73 8.47 7.28 9.88
CA GLU A 73 9.52 6.91 8.91
C GLU A 73 9.28 7.55 7.54
N ILE A 74 8.05 7.50 7.02
CA ILE A 74 7.67 8.15 5.76
C ILE A 74 7.79 9.67 5.85
N ALA A 75 7.37 10.27 6.97
CA ALA A 75 7.51 11.71 7.17
C ALA A 75 8.99 12.15 7.14
N ALA A 76 9.89 11.35 7.71
CA ALA A 76 11.31 11.65 7.74
C ALA A 76 12.02 11.42 6.40
N THR A 77 11.69 10.32 5.69
CA THR A 77 12.49 9.86 4.54
C THR A 77 11.82 10.02 3.19
N ARG A 78 10.49 10.17 3.17
CA ARG A 78 9.66 10.23 1.96
C ARG A 78 9.84 9.02 1.04
N LYS A 79 10.23 7.86 1.60
CA LYS A 79 10.54 6.64 0.84
C LYS A 79 9.70 5.47 1.32
N ALA A 80 9.20 4.71 0.37
CA ALA A 80 8.62 3.39 0.63
C ALA A 80 8.83 2.46 -0.56
N ALA A 81 8.75 1.18 -0.26
CA ALA A 81 8.61 0.14 -1.25
C ALA A 81 7.55 -0.85 -0.79
N PHE A 82 6.96 -1.60 -1.69
CA PHE A 82 6.13 -2.73 -1.30
C PHE A 82 6.29 -3.90 -2.25
N VAL A 83 5.88 -5.07 -1.74
CA VAL A 83 5.61 -6.24 -2.56
C VAL A 83 4.16 -6.66 -2.38
N MET A 84 3.49 -6.92 -3.49
CA MET A 84 2.21 -7.60 -3.60
C MET A 84 2.48 -8.97 -4.22
N HIS A 85 2.01 -10.03 -3.59
CA HIS A 85 2.31 -11.39 -4.05
C HIS A 85 1.07 -12.27 -3.95
N TRP A 86 0.74 -12.91 -5.06
CA TRP A 86 -0.41 -13.78 -5.21
C TRP A 86 0.06 -15.20 -5.44
N LYS A 87 -0.14 -16.06 -4.43
CA LYS A 87 0.26 -17.47 -4.51
C LYS A 87 -0.61 -18.23 -5.51
N SER A 88 -1.89 -17.88 -5.62
CA SER A 88 -2.82 -18.55 -6.54
C SER A 88 -2.44 -18.32 -8.00
N LEU A 89 -1.97 -17.11 -8.33
CA LEU A 89 -1.53 -16.74 -9.67
C LEU A 89 -0.04 -17.02 -9.92
N ARG A 90 0.75 -17.21 -8.86
CA ARG A 90 2.22 -17.23 -8.88
C ARG A 90 2.78 -15.97 -9.56
N ARG A 91 2.30 -14.82 -9.09
CA ARG A 91 2.65 -13.51 -9.61
C ARG A 91 3.03 -12.56 -8.48
N GLN A 92 3.93 -11.64 -8.79
CA GLN A 92 4.39 -10.62 -7.86
C GLN A 92 4.49 -9.26 -8.56
N ILE A 93 4.13 -8.21 -7.82
CA ILE A 93 4.40 -6.83 -8.18
C ILE A 93 5.28 -6.23 -7.08
N ARG A 94 6.41 -5.63 -7.46
CA ARG A 94 7.26 -4.83 -6.58
C ARG A 94 7.18 -3.38 -7.01
N VAL A 95 7.06 -2.48 -6.04
CA VAL A 95 7.04 -1.04 -6.28
C VAL A 95 7.99 -0.37 -5.32
N ARG A 96 8.73 0.64 -5.80
CA ARG A 96 9.48 1.58 -4.95
C ARG A 96 9.32 2.99 -5.46
N GLY A 97 9.29 3.94 -4.55
CA GLY A 97 8.98 5.32 -4.90
C GLY A 97 9.20 6.31 -3.79
N THR A 98 9.00 7.58 -4.15
CA THR A 98 8.78 8.64 -3.17
C THR A 98 7.35 8.56 -2.64
N VAL A 99 7.11 9.11 -1.45
CA VAL A 99 5.80 9.05 -0.81
C VAL A 99 5.32 10.44 -0.46
N ASP A 100 4.11 10.77 -0.91
CA ASP A 100 3.40 11.99 -0.53
C ASP A 100 2.26 11.70 0.44
N ARG A 101 1.96 12.68 1.30
CA ARG A 101 0.82 12.59 2.21
C ARG A 101 -0.45 12.92 1.42
N ASP A 102 -1.48 12.12 1.60
CA ASP A 102 -2.79 12.28 0.98
C ASP A 102 -3.83 12.49 2.07
N ASP A 103 -4.05 13.75 2.41
CA ASP A 103 -4.82 14.18 3.59
C ASP A 103 -6.09 14.97 3.22
N GLY A 104 -6.44 14.97 1.93
CA GLY A 104 -7.53 15.75 1.37
C GLY A 104 -8.90 15.05 1.43
N PRO A 105 -9.87 15.57 0.65
CA PRO A 105 -11.24 15.03 0.59
C PRO A 105 -11.32 13.53 0.26
N GLY A 106 -10.35 13.01 -0.50
CA GLY A 106 -10.24 11.56 -0.78
C GLY A 106 -10.07 10.73 0.49
N ALA A 107 -9.24 11.20 1.44
CA ALA A 107 -9.04 10.51 2.72
C ALA A 107 -10.27 10.59 3.62
N ASP A 108 -11.01 11.70 3.59
CA ASP A 108 -12.28 11.84 4.29
C ASP A 108 -13.34 10.89 3.73
N ALA A 109 -13.49 10.85 2.40
CA ALA A 109 -14.43 9.95 1.73
C ALA A 109 -14.09 8.47 2.00
N TYR A 110 -12.81 8.10 1.89
CA TYR A 110 -12.38 6.75 2.21
C TYR A 110 -12.57 6.41 3.70
N TYR A 111 -12.28 7.34 4.62
CA TYR A 111 -12.52 7.09 6.03
C TYR A 111 -14.01 6.88 6.33
N ALA A 112 -14.88 7.69 5.72
CA ALA A 112 -16.33 7.61 5.90
C ALA A 112 -16.92 6.29 5.38
N SER A 113 -16.36 5.71 4.31
CA SER A 113 -16.82 4.43 3.74
C SER A 113 -16.43 3.20 4.56
N ARG A 114 -15.47 3.32 5.49
CA ARG A 114 -15.08 2.22 6.39
C ARG A 114 -16.19 1.88 7.36
N ASN A 115 -16.27 0.61 7.75
CA ASN A 115 -17.20 0.19 8.80
C ASN A 115 -16.96 0.98 10.10
N ILE A 116 -18.03 1.21 10.85
CA ILE A 116 -18.02 2.05 12.04
C ILE A 116 -17.01 1.59 13.10
N GLN A 117 -16.86 0.29 13.30
CA GLN A 117 -15.90 -0.28 14.25
C GLN A 117 -14.45 0.08 13.87
N SER A 118 -14.13 0.06 12.58
CA SER A 118 -12.81 0.43 12.06
C SER A 118 -12.50 1.92 12.22
N ARG A 119 -13.52 2.77 12.11
CA ARG A 119 -13.42 4.22 12.33
C ARG A 119 -13.20 4.53 13.81
N LEU A 120 -14.03 3.96 14.69
CA LEU A 120 -13.89 4.11 16.14
C LEU A 120 -12.57 3.55 16.67
N GLY A 121 -12.14 2.38 16.15
CA GLY A 121 -10.85 1.80 16.47
C GLY A 121 -9.66 2.70 16.05
N ALA A 122 -9.78 3.41 14.93
CA ALA A 122 -8.76 4.38 14.51
C ALA A 122 -8.64 5.57 15.47
N TRP A 123 -9.76 6.05 16.04
CA TRP A 123 -9.74 7.09 17.07
C TRP A 123 -9.12 6.61 18.39
N ALA A 124 -9.44 5.39 18.82
CA ALA A 124 -9.01 4.87 20.11
C ALA A 124 -7.55 4.41 20.11
N SER A 125 -7.06 3.88 18.99
CA SER A 125 -5.72 3.27 18.92
C SER A 125 -4.63 4.29 18.61
N ARG A 126 -3.72 4.49 19.56
CA ARG A 126 -2.42 5.14 19.35
C ARG A 126 -1.46 4.16 18.66
N GLN A 127 -1.64 3.96 17.36
CA GLN A 127 -0.95 2.93 16.58
C GLN A 127 0.57 2.97 16.80
N SER A 128 1.18 1.80 17.07
CA SER A 128 2.62 1.62 17.34
C SER A 128 3.14 2.16 18.69
N ARG A 129 2.31 2.75 19.54
CA ARG A 129 2.70 3.09 20.92
C ARG A 129 2.55 1.87 21.84
N PRO A 130 3.34 1.76 22.93
CA PRO A 130 3.16 0.71 23.93
C PRO A 130 1.72 0.69 24.45
N LEU A 131 1.17 -0.52 24.60
CA LEU A 131 -0.16 -0.76 25.15
C LEU A 131 -0.02 -1.41 26.52
N SER A 132 -0.68 -0.85 27.54
CA SER A 132 -0.65 -1.40 28.90
C SER A 132 -1.36 -2.75 28.99
N SER A 133 -2.51 -2.90 28.35
CA SER A 133 -3.23 -4.16 28.26
C SER A 133 -4.29 -4.14 27.15
N ARG A 134 -4.76 -5.34 26.74
CA ARG A 134 -5.91 -5.46 25.84
C ARG A 134 -7.19 -4.85 26.43
N SER A 135 -7.42 -5.02 27.73
CA SER A 135 -8.60 -4.46 28.40
C SER A 135 -8.60 -2.93 28.38
N ALA A 136 -7.44 -2.29 28.52
CA ALA A 136 -7.31 -0.84 28.39
C ALA A 136 -7.71 -0.35 26.98
N LEU A 137 -7.31 -1.07 25.92
CA LEU A 137 -7.73 -0.72 24.55
C LEU A 137 -9.24 -0.86 24.35
N VAL A 138 -9.84 -1.94 24.86
CA VAL A 138 -11.29 -2.15 24.77
C VAL A 138 -12.06 -1.04 25.51
N ALA A 139 -11.59 -0.66 26.70
CA ALA A 139 -12.17 0.45 27.46
C ALA A 139 -12.05 1.79 26.70
N GLU A 140 -10.92 2.06 26.05
CA GLU A 140 -10.76 3.28 25.24
C GLU A 140 -11.68 3.29 24.02
N VAL A 141 -11.87 2.14 23.34
CA VAL A 141 -12.85 2.03 22.24
C VAL A 141 -14.27 2.33 22.72
N ALA A 142 -14.68 1.79 23.88
CA ALA A 142 -16.00 2.05 24.44
C ALA A 142 -16.18 3.55 24.79
N LYS A 143 -15.17 4.17 25.41
CA LYS A 143 -15.16 5.60 25.72
C LYS A 143 -15.28 6.45 24.45
N ILE A 144 -14.48 6.16 23.42
CA ILE A 144 -14.51 6.86 22.14
C ILE A 144 -15.85 6.69 21.43
N THR A 145 -16.45 5.49 21.51
CA THR A 145 -17.78 5.21 20.97
C THR A 145 -18.83 6.12 21.60
N ALA A 146 -18.82 6.25 22.93
CA ALA A 146 -19.74 7.14 23.64
C ALA A 146 -19.53 8.62 23.29
N MET A 147 -18.27 9.06 23.11
CA MET A 147 -17.95 10.46 22.81
C MET A 147 -18.21 10.86 21.35
N LYS A 148 -17.97 9.97 20.38
CA LYS A 148 -18.03 10.30 18.95
C LYS A 148 -19.34 9.88 18.27
N GLY A 149 -20.10 8.98 18.89
CA GLY A 149 -21.36 8.48 18.35
C GLY A 149 -21.19 7.64 17.07
N PRO A 150 -22.27 7.48 16.28
CA PRO A 150 -22.31 6.53 15.16
C PRO A 150 -21.64 7.06 13.88
N ASN A 151 -21.27 8.34 13.82
CA ASN A 151 -20.64 8.94 12.66
C ASN A 151 -19.37 9.74 13.03
N PRO A 152 -18.35 9.12 13.64
CA PRO A 152 -17.10 9.81 13.99
C PRO A 152 -16.44 10.39 12.73
N PRO A 153 -16.06 11.68 12.69
CA PRO A 153 -15.27 12.21 11.59
C PRO A 153 -13.89 11.55 11.56
N ARG A 154 -13.12 11.76 10.50
CA ARG A 154 -11.73 11.29 10.42
C ARG A 154 -10.88 11.99 11.51
N PRO A 155 -10.05 11.26 12.28
CA PRO A 155 -9.13 11.89 13.21
C PRO A 155 -7.99 12.62 12.46
N PRO A 156 -7.46 13.72 13.01
CA PRO A 156 -6.45 14.55 12.34
C PRO A 156 -5.10 13.84 12.13
N PHE A 157 -4.85 12.76 12.89
CA PHE A 157 -3.66 11.92 12.79
C PHE A 157 -3.82 10.74 11.84
N TRP A 158 -4.93 10.63 11.10
CA TRP A 158 -5.19 9.52 10.20
C TRP A 158 -5.49 10.01 8.78
N GLY A 159 -4.88 9.37 7.79
CA GLY A 159 -5.12 9.67 6.39
C GLY A 159 -4.31 8.78 5.45
N GLY A 160 -4.19 9.21 4.20
CA GLY A 160 -3.55 8.47 3.12
C GLY A 160 -2.07 8.80 2.92
N PHE A 161 -1.39 7.88 2.26
CA PHE A 161 -0.09 8.05 1.64
C PHE A 161 -0.17 7.57 0.19
N ARG A 162 0.42 8.35 -0.72
CA ARG A 162 0.56 8.04 -2.15
C ARG A 162 2.01 7.71 -2.44
N ILE A 163 2.29 6.52 -2.95
CA ILE A 163 3.61 6.13 -3.44
C ILE A 163 3.68 6.50 -4.91
N ASN A 164 4.55 7.45 -5.25
CA ASN A 164 4.86 7.83 -6.62
C ASN A 164 6.03 6.95 -7.09
N PRO A 165 5.77 5.93 -7.93
CA PRO A 165 6.76 4.93 -8.23
C PRO A 165 7.84 5.48 -9.16
N VAL A 166 9.09 5.23 -8.78
CA VAL A 166 10.25 5.38 -9.68
C VAL A 166 10.60 4.07 -10.38
N GLU A 167 10.14 2.95 -9.81
CA GLU A 167 10.32 1.60 -10.36
C GLU A 167 9.13 0.72 -9.99
N ILE A 168 8.64 -0.03 -10.99
CA ILE A 168 7.64 -1.09 -10.85
C ILE A 168 8.20 -2.34 -11.52
N GLU A 169 8.23 -3.48 -10.83
CA GLU A 169 8.65 -4.76 -11.38
C GLU A 169 7.49 -5.75 -11.31
N PHE A 170 7.23 -6.42 -12.43
CA PHE A 170 6.28 -7.51 -12.55
C PHE A 170 7.04 -8.81 -12.71
N TRP A 171 6.68 -9.80 -11.91
CA TRP A 171 7.26 -11.12 -11.90
C TRP A 171 6.15 -12.16 -12.07
N ALA A 172 6.39 -13.17 -12.91
CA ALA A 172 5.54 -14.35 -13.02
C ALA A 172 6.38 -15.63 -13.06
N ASP A 173 5.83 -16.70 -12.47
CA ASP A 173 6.41 -18.04 -12.54
C ASP A 173 6.59 -18.48 -13.99
N GLY A 174 7.69 -19.19 -14.25
CA GLY A 174 8.10 -19.61 -15.59
C GLY A 174 8.65 -21.04 -15.53
N ALA A 175 8.53 -21.76 -16.65
CA ALA A 175 9.00 -23.14 -16.72
C ALA A 175 10.51 -23.22 -16.39
N PHE A 176 10.92 -24.30 -15.71
CA PHE A 176 12.33 -24.55 -15.36
C PHE A 176 13.00 -23.43 -14.54
N ARG A 177 12.23 -22.67 -13.74
CA ARG A 177 12.70 -21.49 -12.97
C ARG A 177 13.18 -20.32 -13.82
N LEU A 178 12.86 -20.33 -15.12
CA LEU A 178 13.10 -19.21 -16.02
C LEU A 178 11.94 -18.21 -15.90
N HIS A 179 11.89 -17.56 -14.73
CA HIS A 179 10.82 -16.62 -14.40
C HIS A 179 10.86 -15.39 -15.31
N ASP A 180 9.67 -14.88 -15.65
CA ASP A 180 9.55 -13.65 -16.40
C ASP A 180 9.58 -12.46 -15.45
N ARG A 181 10.54 -11.56 -15.67
CA ARG A 181 10.73 -10.32 -14.90
C ARG A 181 10.82 -9.14 -15.83
N PHE A 182 9.87 -8.24 -15.72
CA PHE A 182 9.89 -6.97 -16.45
C PHE A 182 9.91 -5.83 -15.45
N ARG A 183 10.84 -4.89 -15.63
CA ARG A 183 11.04 -3.73 -14.77
C ARG A 183 10.77 -2.47 -15.57
N TRP A 184 9.83 -1.66 -15.09
CA TRP A 184 9.53 -0.32 -15.55
C TRP A 184 10.27 0.67 -14.65
N CYS A 185 11.12 1.52 -15.21
CA CYS A 185 11.84 2.58 -14.51
C CYS A 185 11.49 3.96 -15.06
N ARG A 186 11.33 4.96 -14.20
CA ARG A 186 11.27 6.38 -14.59
C ARG A 186 12.61 7.04 -14.29
N HIS A 187 13.22 7.65 -15.31
CA HIS A 187 14.47 8.40 -15.18
C HIS A 187 14.20 9.92 -15.03
N GLY A 188 13.42 10.33 -14.02
CA GLY A 188 13.17 11.76 -13.70
C GLY A 188 12.37 12.57 -14.75
N GLY A 189 11.56 13.53 -14.29
CA GLY A 189 10.77 14.42 -15.16
C GLY A 189 9.50 13.79 -15.78
N ALA A 190 8.91 14.46 -16.77
CA ALA A 190 7.70 14.03 -17.50
C ALA A 190 7.97 12.92 -18.55
N GLY A 191 9.07 12.19 -18.41
CA GLY A 191 9.45 11.10 -19.31
C GLY A 191 8.57 9.84 -19.15
N GLY A 192 8.50 9.06 -20.22
CA GLY A 192 7.86 7.74 -20.22
C GLY A 192 8.63 6.70 -19.41
N TRP A 193 8.10 5.48 -19.36
CA TRP A 193 8.74 4.35 -18.68
C TRP A 193 9.80 3.70 -19.59
N ASP A 194 11.01 3.49 -19.09
CA ASP A 194 11.94 2.52 -19.68
C ASP A 194 11.59 1.12 -19.18
N VAL A 195 11.58 0.14 -20.08
CA VAL A 195 11.14 -1.24 -19.76
C VAL A 195 12.24 -2.22 -20.10
N GLN A 196 12.68 -2.96 -19.08
CA GLN A 196 13.78 -3.92 -19.21
C GLN A 196 13.34 -5.30 -18.72
N ARG A 197 13.72 -6.34 -19.46
CA ARG A 197 13.63 -7.72 -18.98
C ARG A 197 14.82 -8.01 -18.07
N LEU A 198 14.59 -8.63 -16.92
CA LEU A 198 15.64 -9.02 -15.98
C LEU A 198 15.80 -10.54 -15.99
N ASN A 199 17.02 -11.02 -15.71
CA ASN A 199 17.22 -12.43 -15.42
C ASN A 199 16.47 -12.82 -14.12
N PRO A 200 15.94 -14.05 -14.03
CA PRO A 200 15.29 -14.57 -12.82
C PRO A 200 16.20 -14.47 -11.60
#